data_AF-A0A2R4CIH0-F1
#
_entry.id   AF-A0A2R4CIH0-F1
#
_cell.length_a   1.000
_cell.length_b   1.000
_cell.length_c   1.000
_cell.angle_alpha   90.00
_cell.angle_beta   90.00
_cell.angle_gamma   90.00
#
_symmetry.space_group_name_H-M   'P 1'
#
loop_
_entity.id
_entity.type
_entity.pdbx_description
1 polymer ?
#
loop_
_entity_poly.entity_id
_entity_poly.type
_entity_poly.pdbx_seq_one_letter_code
_entity_poly.pdbx_strand_id
1 'polypeptide(L)'
;MSFAGKEVTGAIAMAGSANVFVNSLPAARAHADMVACTKHPGPIPIATGSGQVFINGMPAARVDDKTGCSAVITKGSGNVYIGGGTVQTDDIHPEDLVPGWVHASLLVVGVGSAIILAGPVIAVGGLIGAYAGGYGGAWAGGKIFGEGSDGQKWSAIAGSFLGGYLGAKAAPGAWEFAQRVQVNVKPGTLGMNGGNVEISLAPKATPKGTTAKPAEVASGDAATGKPPAREYKVVTKHRPGNRQVVTDGQRWHLPKGVDPESIPARDPVGNRLQELTTEAAQRWNPRRDLSPRARERIREAREEGAYWRANLLEKQAKGRWVEKQVSEAAKDEGLKLDWSRIGVDAVDSETGLRYDILSGTKSNIDDHAKRMPDEIFRMITF
;
A
#
# COMPACT_ATOMS: atom_id res chain seq x y z
N MET A 1 -7.27 -18.86 -16.72
CA MET A 1 -6.28 -19.39 -17.68
C MET A 1 -5.28 -18.30 -18.07
N SER A 2 -4.00 -18.47 -17.72
CA SER A 2 -2.89 -17.71 -18.32
C SER A 2 -2.67 -18.17 -19.76
N PHE A 3 -2.38 -17.23 -20.68
CA PHE A 3 -2.13 -17.50 -22.10
C PHE A 3 -0.72 -18.04 -22.38
N ALA A 4 0.18 -17.98 -21.39
CA ALA A 4 1.48 -18.62 -21.47
C ALA A 4 1.32 -20.14 -21.28
N GLY A 5 1.97 -20.93 -22.13
CA GLY A 5 2.00 -22.38 -21.98
C GLY A 5 2.47 -22.75 -20.57
N LYS A 6 1.62 -23.44 -19.81
CA LYS A 6 1.99 -23.93 -18.48
C LYS A 6 2.91 -25.13 -18.66
N GLU A 7 4.19 -24.94 -18.40
CA GLU A 7 5.14 -26.04 -18.36
C GLU A 7 4.75 -27.01 -17.23
N VAL A 8 4.72 -28.30 -17.53
CA VAL A 8 4.44 -29.32 -16.51
C VAL A 8 5.75 -29.67 -15.83
N THR A 9 5.92 -29.19 -14.60
CA THR A 9 7.17 -29.30 -13.83
C THR A 9 7.09 -30.35 -12.73
N GLY A 10 6.06 -31.20 -12.72
CA GLY A 10 5.87 -32.17 -11.64
C GLY A 10 4.49 -32.80 -11.59
N ALA A 11 4.25 -33.55 -10.51
CA ALA A 11 2.98 -34.20 -10.21
C ALA A 11 2.69 -34.18 -8.70
N ILE A 12 1.42 -34.31 -8.34
CA ILE A 12 1.01 -34.54 -6.96
C ILE A 12 1.54 -35.93 -6.56
N ALA A 13 2.45 -35.97 -5.58
CA ALA A 13 3.28 -37.13 -5.31
C ALA A 13 2.85 -37.92 -4.07
N MET A 14 2.07 -37.32 -3.16
CA MET A 14 1.52 -38.01 -1.99
C MET A 14 0.05 -38.38 -2.18
N ALA A 15 -0.37 -39.45 -1.51
CA ALA A 15 -1.52 -40.31 -1.84
C ALA A 15 -2.92 -39.66 -1.85
N GLY A 16 -3.05 -38.34 -1.67
CA GLY A 16 -4.36 -37.67 -1.59
C GLY A 16 -5.20 -38.15 -0.40
N SER A 17 -6.50 -37.93 -0.49
CA SER A 17 -7.47 -38.43 0.50
C SER A 17 -7.55 -39.96 0.53
N ALA A 18 -7.56 -40.54 1.72
CA ALA A 18 -7.68 -41.99 1.90
C ALA A 18 -9.10 -42.54 1.63
N ASN A 19 -10.13 -41.69 1.58
CA ASN A 19 -11.53 -42.12 1.48
C ASN A 19 -12.39 -41.28 0.51
N VAL A 20 -11.88 -40.17 -0.01
CA VAL A 20 -12.56 -39.38 -1.04
C VAL A 20 -11.81 -39.53 -2.36
N PHE A 21 -12.48 -40.11 -3.34
CA PHE A 21 -11.93 -40.37 -4.66
C PHE A 21 -12.70 -39.59 -5.73
N VAL A 22 -11.98 -39.05 -6.71
CA VAL A 22 -12.53 -38.40 -7.89
C VAL A 22 -12.05 -39.17 -9.10
N ASN A 23 -12.98 -39.78 -9.84
CA ASN A 23 -12.68 -40.70 -10.96
C ASN A 23 -11.64 -41.77 -10.57
N SER A 24 -11.85 -42.43 -9.43
CA SER A 24 -11.00 -43.50 -8.89
C SER A 24 -9.58 -43.08 -8.48
N LEU A 25 -9.27 -41.77 -8.50
CA LEU A 25 -8.03 -41.22 -7.97
C LEU A 25 -8.29 -40.52 -6.63
N PRO A 26 -7.39 -40.62 -5.65
CA PRO A 26 -7.51 -39.87 -4.40
C PRO A 26 -7.63 -38.37 -4.63
N ALA A 27 -8.58 -37.73 -3.95
CA ALA A 27 -8.77 -36.29 -4.07
C ALA A 27 -7.65 -35.52 -3.36
N ALA A 28 -7.08 -34.52 -4.03
CA ALA A 28 -6.01 -33.70 -3.49
C ALA A 28 -6.54 -32.59 -2.56
N ARG A 29 -5.74 -32.24 -1.54
CA ARG A 29 -6.05 -31.32 -0.46
C ARG A 29 -4.90 -30.33 -0.26
N ALA A 30 -5.23 -29.06 -0.11
CA ALA A 30 -4.28 -28.04 0.32
C ALA A 30 -3.75 -28.35 1.72
N HIS A 31 -2.52 -27.95 2.04
CA HIS A 31 -1.75 -28.19 3.28
C HIS A 31 -1.44 -29.66 3.64
N ALA A 32 -2.25 -30.63 3.21
CA ALA A 32 -2.03 -32.04 3.51
C ALA A 32 -1.25 -32.78 2.42
N ASP A 33 -1.55 -32.52 1.14
CA ASP A 33 -0.97 -33.27 0.05
C ASP A 33 0.21 -32.52 -0.59
N MET A 34 1.21 -33.28 -1.01
CA MET A 34 2.51 -32.76 -1.46
C MET A 34 2.72 -33.01 -2.95
N VAL A 35 3.45 -32.10 -3.58
CA VAL A 35 3.83 -32.10 -4.99
C VAL A 35 5.33 -32.38 -5.10
N ALA A 36 5.69 -33.29 -5.99
CA ALA A 36 7.07 -33.44 -6.43
C ALA A 36 7.29 -32.53 -7.63
N CYS A 37 8.12 -31.51 -7.45
CA CYS A 37 8.54 -30.61 -8.51
C CYS A 37 9.93 -31.02 -9.00
N THR A 38 10.15 -31.09 -10.31
CA THR A 38 11.44 -31.41 -10.92
C THR A 38 12.42 -30.24 -10.86
N LYS A 39 11.93 -29.02 -10.63
CA LYS A 39 12.74 -27.78 -10.57
C LYS A 39 13.19 -27.41 -9.15
N HIS A 40 12.56 -27.95 -8.12
CA HIS A 40 12.81 -27.58 -6.72
C HIS A 40 12.96 -28.83 -5.86
N PRO A 41 13.87 -28.83 -4.88
CA PRO A 41 14.07 -29.99 -4.01
C PRO A 41 12.92 -30.18 -3.02
N GLY A 42 12.60 -31.44 -2.74
CA GLY A 42 11.70 -31.85 -1.66
C GLY A 42 10.22 -31.90 -2.01
N PRO A 43 9.38 -32.46 -1.11
CA PRO A 43 7.94 -32.40 -1.22
C PRO A 43 7.46 -30.98 -0.93
N ILE A 44 6.70 -30.42 -1.86
CA ILE A 44 6.19 -29.04 -1.78
C ILE A 44 4.69 -29.10 -1.51
N PRO A 45 4.16 -28.44 -0.47
CA PRO A 45 2.74 -28.53 -0.17
C PRO A 45 1.90 -27.87 -1.26
N ILE A 46 0.68 -28.37 -1.46
CA ILE A 46 -0.36 -27.61 -2.15
C ILE A 46 -0.77 -26.48 -1.20
N ALA A 47 -0.52 -25.24 -1.60
CA ALA A 47 -0.61 -24.06 -0.72
C ALA A 47 -1.95 -23.33 -0.81
N THR A 48 -2.81 -23.64 -1.80
CA THR A 48 -4.16 -23.09 -1.89
C THR A 48 -5.21 -24.15 -2.21
N GLY A 49 -6.45 -23.88 -1.83
CA GLY A 49 -7.59 -24.76 -2.12
C GLY A 49 -8.93 -24.03 -2.04
N SER A 50 -10.03 -24.77 -2.14
CA SER A 50 -11.39 -24.23 -1.97
C SER A 50 -11.65 -23.75 -0.55
N GLY A 51 -12.12 -22.51 -0.41
CA GLY A 51 -12.59 -21.93 0.85
C GLY A 51 -13.99 -22.38 1.28
N GLN A 52 -14.65 -23.25 0.50
CA GLN A 52 -16.01 -23.74 0.80
C GLN A 52 -16.12 -25.26 0.84
N VAL A 53 -15.26 -25.98 0.12
CA VAL A 53 -15.28 -27.44 0.04
C VAL A 53 -14.04 -28.00 0.71
N PHE A 54 -14.27 -28.86 1.71
CA PHE A 54 -13.22 -29.47 2.52
C PHE A 54 -13.26 -30.99 2.39
N ILE A 55 -12.08 -31.60 2.26
CA ILE A 55 -11.90 -33.04 2.18
C ILE A 55 -11.01 -33.44 3.36
N ASN A 56 -11.54 -34.29 4.24
CA ASN A 56 -10.91 -34.64 5.53
C ASN A 56 -10.49 -33.41 6.37
N GLY A 57 -11.31 -32.36 6.37
CA GLY A 57 -11.04 -31.13 7.13
C GLY A 57 -10.09 -30.13 6.46
N MET A 58 -9.59 -30.45 5.27
CA MET A 58 -8.61 -29.64 4.54
C MET A 58 -9.23 -29.06 3.26
N PRO A 59 -8.88 -27.83 2.84
CA PRO A 59 -9.40 -27.24 1.60
C PRO A 59 -9.15 -28.14 0.38
N ALA A 60 -10.18 -28.40 -0.41
CA ALA A 60 -10.06 -29.24 -1.61
C ALA A 60 -9.23 -28.52 -2.69
N ALA A 61 -8.18 -29.18 -3.19
CA ALA A 61 -7.32 -28.64 -4.24
C ALA A 61 -7.95 -28.81 -5.62
N ARG A 62 -7.80 -27.81 -6.49
CA ARG A 62 -8.43 -27.74 -7.81
C ARG A 62 -7.41 -27.40 -8.88
N VAL A 63 -7.83 -27.54 -10.14
CA VAL A 63 -7.11 -26.89 -11.25
C VAL A 63 -7.00 -25.39 -10.95
N ASP A 64 -5.83 -24.80 -11.22
CA ASP A 64 -5.42 -23.42 -10.92
C ASP A 64 -5.07 -23.10 -9.45
N ASP A 65 -5.25 -24.03 -8.50
CA ASP A 65 -4.69 -23.86 -7.15
C ASP A 65 -3.15 -23.95 -7.17
N LYS A 66 -2.51 -23.20 -6.26
CA LYS A 66 -1.06 -23.01 -6.20
C LYS A 66 -0.39 -23.96 -5.22
N THR A 67 0.85 -24.34 -5.52
CA THR A 67 1.76 -25.02 -4.61
C THR A 67 2.70 -24.01 -3.93
N GLY A 68 3.45 -24.46 -2.91
CA GLY A 68 4.42 -23.64 -2.19
C GLY A 68 5.54 -23.05 -3.07
N CYS A 69 5.84 -23.61 -4.25
CA CYS A 69 6.76 -23.03 -5.23
C CYS A 69 6.07 -22.16 -6.29
N SER A 70 4.82 -21.76 -6.07
CA SER A 70 3.99 -21.00 -7.02
C SER A 70 3.59 -21.70 -8.31
N ALA A 71 3.93 -22.98 -8.47
CA ALA A 71 3.38 -23.79 -9.56
C ALA A 71 1.87 -23.95 -9.38
N VAL A 72 1.14 -24.05 -10.49
CA VAL A 72 -0.32 -24.23 -10.48
C VAL A 72 -0.67 -25.65 -10.90
N ILE A 73 -1.72 -26.22 -10.31
CA ILE A 73 -2.27 -27.50 -10.74
C ILE A 73 -2.86 -27.32 -12.14
N THR A 74 -2.33 -28.05 -13.12
CA THR A 74 -2.68 -27.87 -14.55
C THR A 74 -3.70 -28.85 -15.07
N LYS A 75 -3.87 -30.01 -14.41
CA LYS A 75 -4.79 -31.08 -14.79
C LYS A 75 -5.56 -31.56 -13.57
N GLY A 76 -6.84 -31.85 -13.79
CA GLY A 76 -7.75 -32.42 -12.81
C GLY A 76 -8.84 -33.22 -13.52
N SER A 77 -9.87 -33.61 -12.78
CA SER A 77 -11.02 -34.32 -13.34
C SER A 77 -11.73 -33.47 -14.40
N GLY A 78 -12.10 -34.09 -15.53
CA GLY A 78 -12.79 -33.41 -16.63
C GLY A 78 -14.30 -33.22 -16.41
N ASN A 79 -14.88 -33.82 -15.37
CA ASN A 79 -16.32 -33.82 -15.11
C ASN A 79 -16.68 -33.53 -13.65
N VAL A 80 -15.71 -33.23 -12.79
CA VAL A 80 -15.94 -32.86 -11.38
C VAL A 80 -15.36 -31.47 -11.15
N TYR A 81 -16.24 -30.56 -10.73
CA TYR A 81 -15.89 -29.15 -10.49
C TYR A 81 -16.17 -28.80 -9.03
N ILE A 82 -15.18 -28.20 -8.38
CA ILE A 82 -15.25 -27.80 -6.97
C ILE A 82 -15.32 -26.27 -6.91
N GLY A 83 -16.43 -25.75 -6.38
CA GLY A 83 -16.68 -24.32 -6.25
C GLY A 83 -15.99 -23.68 -5.04
N GLY A 84 -16.32 -22.41 -4.80
CA GLY A 84 -15.84 -21.61 -3.67
C GLY A 84 -14.65 -20.72 -3.99
N GLY A 85 -14.49 -19.66 -3.20
CA GLY A 85 -13.31 -18.80 -3.24
C GLY A 85 -12.02 -19.57 -2.93
N THR A 86 -10.86 -18.98 -3.21
CA THR A 86 -9.57 -19.62 -2.91
C THR A 86 -9.07 -19.19 -1.54
N VAL A 87 -8.65 -20.14 -0.71
CA VAL A 87 -7.96 -19.89 0.56
C VAL A 87 -6.51 -20.35 0.46
N GLN A 88 -5.59 -19.57 1.02
CA GLN A 88 -4.18 -19.93 1.14
C GLN A 88 -3.95 -20.60 2.49
N THR A 89 -3.39 -21.81 2.47
CA THR A 89 -3.11 -22.61 3.66
C THR A 89 -1.64 -22.61 4.05
N ASP A 90 -0.74 -22.42 3.08
CA ASP A 90 0.70 -22.45 3.28
C ASP A 90 1.38 -21.26 2.58
N ASP A 91 2.62 -20.98 2.95
CA ASP A 91 3.41 -19.94 2.31
C ASP A 91 3.73 -20.31 0.86
N ILE A 92 3.52 -19.34 -0.02
CA ILE A 92 3.83 -19.45 -1.44
C ILE A 92 5.09 -18.64 -1.68
N HIS A 93 6.15 -19.30 -2.12
CA HIS A 93 7.39 -18.67 -2.56
C HIS A 93 7.31 -18.48 -4.09
N PRO A 94 7.13 -17.23 -4.57
CA PRO A 94 7.23 -16.93 -5.99
C PRO A 94 8.64 -17.21 -6.46
N GLU A 95 8.76 -17.98 -7.54
CA GLU A 95 9.96 -17.91 -8.36
C GLU A 95 9.98 -16.51 -8.99
N ASP A 96 10.97 -15.70 -8.63
CA ASP A 96 11.23 -14.43 -9.31
C ASP A 96 11.84 -14.69 -10.69
N LEU A 97 11.08 -15.33 -11.59
CA LEU A 97 11.52 -15.67 -12.96
C LEU A 97 11.92 -14.45 -13.78
N VAL A 98 11.34 -13.29 -13.47
CA VAL A 98 11.66 -12.03 -14.12
C VAL A 98 12.19 -11.08 -13.04
N PRO A 99 13.51 -10.82 -13.04
CA PRO A 99 14.10 -9.85 -12.12
C PRO A 99 13.43 -8.48 -12.26
N GLY A 100 13.27 -7.75 -11.15
CA GLY A 100 12.63 -6.43 -11.14
C GLY A 100 13.23 -5.42 -12.13
N TRP A 101 14.53 -5.53 -12.43
CA TRP A 101 15.20 -4.68 -13.42
C TRP A 101 14.67 -4.88 -14.84
N VAL A 102 14.21 -6.09 -15.20
CA VAL A 102 13.62 -6.36 -16.53
C VAL A 102 12.29 -5.64 -16.68
N HIS A 103 11.46 -5.67 -15.64
CA HIS A 103 10.21 -4.91 -15.60
C HIS A 103 10.44 -3.40 -15.71
N ALA A 104 11.45 -2.89 -14.99
CA ALA A 104 11.85 -1.48 -15.09
C ALA A 104 12.33 -1.12 -16.51
N SER A 105 13.13 -1.97 -17.14
CA SER A 105 13.60 -1.78 -18.52
C SER A 105 12.45 -1.75 -19.54
N LEU A 106 11.50 -2.67 -19.43
CA LEU A 106 10.31 -2.68 -20.30
C LEU A 106 9.46 -1.42 -20.13
N LEU A 107 9.31 -0.93 -18.90
CA LEU A 107 8.61 0.32 -18.62
C LEU A 107 9.33 1.52 -19.24
N VAL A 108 10.66 1.60 -19.08
CA VAL A 108 11.48 2.68 -19.65
C VAL A 108 11.40 2.68 -21.17
N VAL A 109 11.49 1.52 -21.81
CA VAL A 109 11.32 1.39 -23.27
C VAL A 109 9.92 1.83 -23.69
N GLY A 110 8.86 1.34 -23.03
CA GLY A 110 7.48 1.69 -23.37
C GLY A 110 7.19 3.19 -23.24
N VAL A 111 7.62 3.81 -22.15
CA VAL A 111 7.48 5.26 -21.92
C VAL A 111 8.32 6.05 -22.91
N GLY A 112 9.58 5.65 -23.14
CA GLY A 112 10.46 6.28 -24.11
C GLY A 112 9.87 6.28 -25.53
N SER A 113 9.31 5.15 -25.97
CA SER A 113 8.61 5.05 -27.25
C SER A 113 7.38 5.95 -27.32
N ALA A 114 6.57 6.01 -26.25
CA ALA A 114 5.40 6.89 -26.20
C ALA A 114 5.78 8.38 -26.25
N ILE A 115 6.88 8.77 -25.60
CA ILE A 115 7.41 10.15 -25.63
C ILE A 115 7.83 10.52 -27.06
N ILE A 116 8.54 9.62 -27.76
CA ILE A 116 8.98 9.87 -29.14
C ILE A 116 7.78 10.00 -30.09
N LEU A 117 6.75 9.17 -29.94
CA LEU A 117 5.61 9.12 -30.86
C LEU A 117 4.56 10.22 -30.62
N ALA A 118 4.21 10.48 -29.37
CA ALA A 118 3.08 11.34 -29.02
C ALA A 118 3.48 12.59 -28.20
N GLY A 119 4.76 12.72 -27.89
CA GLY A 119 5.29 13.78 -27.05
C GLY A 119 5.18 13.49 -25.56
N PRO A 120 6.00 14.16 -24.73
CA PRO A 120 6.06 13.95 -23.28
C PRO A 120 4.70 14.10 -22.57
N VAL A 121 3.90 15.06 -23.04
CA VAL A 121 2.57 15.41 -22.52
C VAL A 121 1.63 14.23 -22.54
N ILE A 122 1.46 13.66 -23.73
CA ILE A 122 0.51 12.60 -23.99
C ILE A 122 0.98 11.30 -23.34
N ALA A 123 2.30 11.06 -23.32
CA ALA A 123 2.90 9.90 -22.67
C ALA A 123 2.66 9.90 -21.14
N VAL A 124 2.88 11.03 -20.45
CA VAL A 124 2.63 11.15 -19.01
C VAL A 124 1.15 11.03 -18.68
N GLY A 125 0.29 11.72 -19.43
CA GLY A 125 -1.17 11.60 -19.25
C GLY A 125 -1.65 10.17 -19.44
N GLY A 126 -1.14 9.47 -20.45
CA GLY A 126 -1.43 8.07 -20.70
C GLY A 126 -0.98 7.13 -19.58
N LEU A 127 0.21 7.35 -19.00
CA LEU A 127 0.69 6.51 -17.91
C LEU A 127 -0.14 6.67 -16.62
N ILE A 128 -0.46 7.92 -16.26
CA ILE A 128 -1.33 8.22 -15.11
C ILE A 128 -2.71 7.60 -15.31
N GLY A 129 -3.28 7.80 -16.50
CA GLY A 129 -4.55 7.22 -16.88
C GLY A 129 -4.54 5.71 -16.80
N ALA A 130 -3.48 5.06 -17.29
CA ALA A 130 -3.38 3.60 -17.28
C ALA A 130 -3.30 3.03 -15.87
N TYR A 131 -2.56 3.68 -14.97
CA TYR A 131 -2.52 3.28 -13.56
C TYR A 131 -3.90 3.39 -12.89
N ALA A 132 -4.55 4.55 -13.02
CA ALA A 132 -5.87 4.79 -12.42
C ALA A 132 -6.95 3.86 -13.01
N GLY A 133 -6.93 3.67 -14.32
CA GLY A 133 -7.84 2.77 -15.02
C GLY A 133 -7.61 1.32 -14.63
N GLY A 134 -6.37 0.89 -14.44
CA GLY A 134 -6.05 -0.46 -13.98
C GLY A 134 -6.58 -0.76 -12.59
N TYR A 135 -6.44 0.20 -11.66
CA TYR A 135 -7.01 0.09 -10.33
C TYR A 135 -8.55 0.04 -10.35
N GLY A 136 -9.19 0.94 -11.11
CA GLY A 136 -10.65 0.95 -11.27
C GLY A 136 -11.18 -0.34 -11.91
N GLY A 137 -10.46 -0.86 -12.91
CA GLY A 137 -10.75 -2.13 -13.56
C GLY A 137 -10.62 -3.32 -12.61
N ALA A 138 -9.55 -3.37 -11.79
CA ALA A 138 -9.38 -4.41 -10.76
C ALA A 138 -10.50 -4.36 -9.71
N TRP A 139 -10.92 -3.17 -9.29
CA TRP A 139 -12.00 -3.00 -8.33
C TRP A 139 -13.34 -3.48 -8.90
N ALA A 140 -13.69 -3.05 -10.12
CA ALA A 140 -14.93 -3.45 -10.78
C ALA A 140 -14.94 -4.96 -11.09
N GLY A 141 -13.82 -5.49 -11.60
CA GLY A 141 -13.66 -6.90 -11.91
C GLY A 141 -13.72 -7.80 -10.67
N GLY A 142 -13.20 -7.34 -9.53
CA GLY A 142 -13.32 -8.07 -8.27
C GLY A 142 -14.77 -8.23 -7.81
N LYS A 143 -15.63 -7.22 -8.05
CA LYS A 143 -17.07 -7.32 -7.77
C LYS A 143 -17.83 -8.23 -8.72
N ILE A 144 -17.47 -8.21 -10.01
CA ILE A 144 -18.23 -8.93 -11.05
C ILE A 144 -17.80 -10.40 -11.13
N PHE A 145 -16.50 -10.67 -11.03
CA PHE A 145 -15.92 -12.00 -11.27
C PHE A 145 -15.36 -12.64 -10.00
N GLY A 146 -15.38 -11.93 -8.87
CA GLY A 146 -14.83 -12.39 -7.59
C GLY A 146 -13.39 -11.94 -7.35
N GLU A 147 -13.04 -11.69 -6.09
CA GLU A 147 -11.68 -11.31 -5.70
C GLU A 147 -10.69 -12.46 -5.94
N GLY A 148 -9.55 -12.14 -6.55
CA GLY A 148 -8.53 -13.11 -6.97
C GLY A 148 -8.83 -13.84 -8.28
N SER A 149 -10.03 -13.65 -8.85
CA SER A 149 -10.42 -14.29 -10.11
C SER A 149 -9.60 -13.82 -11.30
N ASP A 150 -9.55 -14.63 -12.35
CA ASP A 150 -8.92 -14.20 -13.60
C ASP A 150 -9.71 -13.09 -14.29
N GLY A 151 -11.03 -13.03 -14.09
CA GLY A 151 -11.86 -11.93 -14.58
C GLY A 151 -11.48 -10.58 -13.95
N GLN A 152 -11.09 -10.57 -12.67
CA GLN A 152 -10.54 -9.37 -12.02
C GLN A 152 -9.24 -8.90 -12.68
N LYS A 153 -8.32 -9.81 -12.96
CA LYS A 153 -7.02 -9.48 -13.58
C LYS A 153 -7.21 -8.93 -14.99
N TRP A 154 -8.08 -9.56 -15.78
CA TRP A 154 -8.42 -9.06 -17.12
C TRP A 154 -9.13 -7.71 -17.09
N SER A 155 -9.99 -7.48 -16.08
CA SER A 155 -10.63 -6.18 -15.89
C SER A 155 -9.60 -5.10 -15.53
N ALA A 156 -8.58 -5.42 -14.75
CA ALA A 156 -7.47 -4.51 -14.47
C ALA A 156 -6.69 -4.15 -15.74
N ILE A 157 -6.37 -5.15 -16.58
CA ILE A 157 -5.70 -4.91 -17.87
C ILE A 157 -6.57 -4.04 -18.77
N ALA A 158 -7.84 -4.38 -18.97
CA ALA A 158 -8.77 -3.61 -19.80
C ALA A 158 -8.94 -2.17 -19.29
N GLY A 159 -9.06 -2.02 -17.97
CA GLY A 159 -9.11 -0.72 -17.32
C GLY A 159 -7.84 0.09 -17.56
N SER A 160 -6.66 -0.53 -17.52
CA SER A 160 -5.40 0.17 -17.79
C SER A 160 -5.27 0.67 -19.22
N PHE A 161 -5.74 -0.08 -20.21
CA PHE A 161 -5.78 0.40 -21.61
C PHE A 161 -6.76 1.55 -21.79
N LEU A 162 -7.98 1.43 -21.25
CA LEU A 162 -9.00 2.47 -21.36
C LEU A 162 -8.58 3.75 -20.62
N GLY A 163 -8.08 3.58 -19.40
CA GLY A 163 -7.54 4.66 -18.61
C GLY A 163 -6.38 5.34 -19.31
N GLY A 164 -5.46 4.58 -19.91
CA GLY A 164 -4.33 5.14 -20.66
C GLY A 164 -4.77 5.95 -21.87
N TYR A 165 -5.76 5.46 -22.62
CA TYR A 165 -6.35 6.21 -23.73
C TYR A 165 -7.01 7.53 -23.26
N LEU A 166 -7.82 7.48 -22.20
CA LEU A 166 -8.49 8.67 -21.67
C LEU A 166 -7.52 9.66 -21.04
N GLY A 167 -6.48 9.17 -20.35
CA GLY A 167 -5.41 9.98 -19.78
C GLY A 167 -4.57 10.67 -20.85
N ALA A 168 -4.27 9.99 -21.96
CA ALA A 168 -3.62 10.57 -23.13
C ALA A 168 -4.50 11.65 -23.80
N LYS A 169 -5.82 11.49 -23.83
CA LYS A 169 -6.76 12.47 -24.41
C LYS A 169 -6.94 13.70 -23.52
N ALA A 170 -6.92 13.53 -22.20
CA ALA A 170 -6.95 14.62 -21.22
C ALA A 170 -5.57 15.26 -20.99
N ALA A 171 -4.54 14.80 -21.70
CA ALA A 171 -3.15 15.16 -21.47
C ALA A 171 -2.86 16.67 -21.51
N PRO A 172 -3.45 17.51 -22.37
CA PRO A 172 -3.16 18.95 -22.33
C PRO A 172 -3.52 19.61 -20.99
N GLY A 173 -4.66 19.25 -20.40
CA GLY A 173 -5.07 19.76 -19.07
C GLY A 173 -4.29 19.11 -17.92
N ALA A 174 -3.93 17.83 -18.06
CA ALA A 174 -3.10 17.11 -17.09
C ALA A 174 -1.61 17.55 -17.16
N TRP A 175 -1.14 18.04 -18.30
CA TRP A 175 0.22 18.51 -18.53
C TRP A 175 0.46 19.91 -17.99
N GLU A 176 -0.52 20.81 -18.01
CA GLU A 176 -0.42 22.06 -17.26
C GLU A 176 -0.30 21.80 -15.74
N PHE A 177 -0.96 20.77 -15.24
CA PHE A 177 -0.78 20.30 -13.87
C PHE A 177 0.59 19.63 -13.67
N ALA A 178 1.03 18.76 -14.59
CA ALA A 178 2.32 18.07 -14.51
C ALA A 178 3.55 18.98 -14.73
N GLN A 179 3.47 20.04 -15.52
CA GLN A 179 4.52 21.06 -15.65
C GLN A 179 4.68 21.88 -14.38
N ARG A 180 3.61 21.96 -13.58
CA ARG A 180 3.70 22.49 -12.24
C ARG A 180 4.36 21.48 -11.33
N VAL A 181 4.20 20.18 -11.57
CA VAL A 181 4.91 19.13 -10.82
C VAL A 181 6.42 19.19 -11.10
N GLN A 182 7.16 19.90 -10.26
CA GLN A 182 8.61 19.89 -10.21
C GLN A 182 9.10 18.66 -9.46
N VAL A 183 9.84 17.82 -10.17
CA VAL A 183 10.43 16.58 -9.66
C VAL A 183 11.92 16.81 -9.45
N ASN A 184 12.36 16.92 -8.20
CA ASN A 184 13.79 17.00 -7.87
C ASN A 184 14.37 15.61 -7.64
N VAL A 185 15.40 15.27 -8.40
CA VAL A 185 16.14 14.00 -8.29
C VAL A 185 17.62 14.32 -8.08
N LYS A 186 18.21 13.87 -6.98
CA LYS A 186 19.66 13.99 -6.74
C LYS A 186 20.43 13.07 -7.72
N PRO A 187 21.47 13.55 -8.44
CA PRO A 187 22.20 12.72 -9.41
C PRO A 187 22.97 11.58 -8.73
N GLY A 188 22.91 10.36 -9.31
CA GLY A 188 23.81 9.24 -8.95
C GLY A 188 23.16 7.99 -8.34
N THR A 189 21.85 7.93 -8.16
CA THR A 189 21.20 6.78 -7.48
C THR A 189 19.80 6.47 -8.05
N LEU A 190 19.70 5.84 -9.23
CA LEU A 190 18.42 5.30 -9.71
C LEU A 190 18.12 3.97 -8.98
N GLY A 191 17.47 4.05 -7.81
CA GLY A 191 16.93 2.90 -7.09
C GLY A 191 15.51 2.53 -7.55
N MET A 192 15.19 1.24 -7.61
CA MET A 192 13.93 0.67 -8.14
C MET A 192 12.64 1.14 -7.43
N ASN A 193 12.74 1.85 -6.30
CA ASN A 193 11.59 2.26 -5.49
C ASN A 193 11.22 3.76 -5.64
N GLY A 194 11.93 4.53 -6.46
CA GLY A 194 11.62 5.95 -6.69
C GLY A 194 11.70 6.85 -5.44
N GLY A 195 12.35 6.41 -4.35
CA GLY A 195 12.41 7.11 -3.06
C GLY A 195 13.25 8.39 -3.03
N ASN A 196 13.73 8.82 -4.18
CA ASN A 196 14.61 9.96 -4.39
C ASN A 196 14.03 10.94 -5.42
N VAL A 197 12.70 10.91 -5.53
CA VAL A 197 11.86 11.71 -6.43
C VAL A 197 11.00 12.61 -5.54
N GLU A 198 11.42 13.86 -5.37
CA GLU A 198 10.68 14.85 -4.58
C GLU A 198 9.74 15.64 -5.49
N ILE A 199 8.42 15.56 -5.25
CA ILE A 199 7.36 16.07 -6.13
C ILE A 199 6.77 17.34 -5.51
N SER A 200 6.96 18.50 -6.15
CA SER A 200 6.46 19.82 -5.70
C SER A 200 5.67 20.53 -6.80
N LEU A 201 4.78 21.49 -6.50
CA LEU A 201 3.93 22.16 -7.51
C LEU A 201 4.29 23.65 -7.70
N ALA A 202 4.71 24.06 -8.91
CA ALA A 202 5.00 25.43 -9.30
C ALA A 202 3.70 26.26 -9.51
N PRO A 203 3.75 27.60 -9.38
CA PRO A 203 2.58 28.47 -9.55
C PRO A 203 2.11 28.57 -11.02
N LYS A 204 0.82 28.85 -11.25
CA LYS A 204 0.25 29.04 -12.60
C LYS A 204 0.70 30.39 -13.17
N ALA A 205 1.39 30.39 -14.31
CA ALA A 205 1.77 31.63 -15.00
C ALA A 205 0.56 32.25 -15.72
N THR A 206 0.26 33.50 -15.41
CA THR A 206 -0.68 34.34 -16.19
C THR A 206 -0.05 34.69 -17.55
N PRO A 207 -0.81 34.68 -18.66
CA PRO A 207 -0.23 34.95 -19.97
C PRO A 207 0.23 36.41 -20.08
N LYS A 208 1.51 36.62 -20.37
CA LYS A 208 2.09 37.92 -20.72
C LYS A 208 1.71 38.27 -22.17
N GLY A 209 0.81 39.24 -22.33
CA GLY A 209 0.60 39.97 -23.57
C GLY A 209 1.28 41.34 -23.52
N THR A 210 2.32 41.48 -24.35
CA THR A 210 2.74 42.65 -25.13
C THR A 210 2.92 44.05 -24.48
N THR A 211 4.13 44.57 -24.70
CA THR A 211 4.64 45.93 -24.50
C THR A 211 3.70 47.09 -24.90
N ALA A 212 3.51 48.07 -24.01
CA ALA A 212 3.36 49.51 -24.33
C ALA A 212 3.66 50.39 -23.08
N LYS A 213 4.09 51.63 -23.35
CA LYS A 213 4.76 52.65 -22.51
C LYS A 213 4.00 53.17 -21.24
N PRO A 214 4.68 53.94 -20.35
CA PRO A 214 4.23 54.27 -19.00
C PRO A 214 3.36 55.51 -18.93
N ALA A 215 2.33 55.50 -18.07
CA ALA A 215 1.72 56.70 -17.52
C ALA A 215 1.01 56.41 -16.18
N GLU A 216 1.37 57.26 -15.21
CA GLU A 216 0.50 57.88 -14.22
C GLU A 216 0.24 57.19 -12.87
N VAL A 217 0.60 57.96 -11.85
CA VAL A 217 0.37 57.74 -10.43
C VAL A 217 -1.11 58.02 -10.13
N ALA A 218 -1.81 57.05 -9.53
CA ALA A 218 -2.98 57.34 -8.72
C ALA A 218 -3.14 56.30 -7.62
N SER A 219 -3.18 56.85 -6.40
CA SER A 219 -3.56 56.26 -5.12
C SER A 219 -4.79 55.36 -5.14
N GLY A 220 -4.84 54.40 -4.21
CA GLY A 220 -6.12 53.90 -3.70
C GLY A 220 -6.15 52.42 -3.32
N ASP A 221 -6.23 52.22 -2.01
CA ASP A 221 -6.97 51.15 -1.33
C ASP A 221 -6.37 49.76 -1.20
N ALA A 222 -6.03 49.47 0.06
CA ALA A 222 -5.80 48.18 0.65
C ALA A 222 -6.98 47.23 0.36
N ALA A 223 -6.75 46.22 -0.48
CA ALA A 223 -7.60 45.04 -0.55
C ALA A 223 -6.95 43.90 0.25
N THR A 224 -7.54 43.66 1.40
CA THR A 224 -7.38 42.49 2.27
C THR A 224 -7.69 41.19 1.51
N GLY A 225 -6.70 40.64 0.80
CA GLY A 225 -6.81 39.34 0.13
C GLY A 225 -6.24 38.22 1.01
N LYS A 226 -7.11 37.48 1.71
CA LYS A 226 -6.74 36.24 2.42
C LYS A 226 -6.06 35.28 1.43
N PRO A 227 -4.89 34.67 1.75
CA PRO A 227 -4.22 33.71 0.87
C PRO A 227 -5.16 32.55 0.51
N PRO A 228 -4.99 31.92 -0.67
CA PRO A 228 -5.87 30.85 -1.13
C PRO A 228 -5.88 29.71 -0.10
N ALA A 229 -7.09 29.27 0.27
CA ALA A 229 -7.30 28.25 1.31
C ALA A 229 -6.64 26.92 0.90
N ARG A 230 -5.85 26.33 1.81
CA ARG A 230 -5.27 24.99 1.62
C ARG A 230 -6.38 23.96 1.42
N GLU A 231 -6.22 23.10 0.42
CA GLU A 231 -7.17 22.03 0.17
C GLU A 231 -7.00 20.93 1.23
N TYR A 232 -8.10 20.58 1.88
CA TYR A 232 -8.12 19.54 2.90
C TYR A 232 -9.26 18.55 2.66
N LYS A 233 -9.01 17.28 2.96
CA LYS A 233 -10.00 16.21 2.88
C LYS A 233 -10.34 15.69 4.26
N VAL A 234 -11.60 15.81 4.67
CA VAL A 234 -12.09 15.14 5.87
C VAL A 234 -12.20 13.63 5.58
N VAL A 235 -11.42 12.82 6.30
CA VAL A 235 -11.39 11.36 6.11
C VAL A 235 -12.39 10.67 7.04
N THR A 236 -12.46 11.12 8.29
CA THR A 236 -13.33 10.52 9.31
C THR A 236 -13.97 11.62 10.14
N LYS A 237 -15.26 11.48 10.44
CA LYS A 237 -15.96 12.27 11.44
C LYS A 237 -16.39 11.33 12.57
N HIS A 238 -16.04 11.67 13.80
CA HIS A 238 -16.39 10.87 14.97
C HIS A 238 -17.67 11.41 15.63
N ARG A 239 -18.39 10.55 16.36
CA ARG A 239 -19.62 10.93 17.07
C ARG A 239 -19.45 12.13 18.03
N PRO A 240 -18.33 12.27 18.77
CA PRO A 240 -18.11 13.44 19.62
C PRO A 240 -17.93 14.75 18.84
N GLY A 241 -17.75 14.69 17.51
CA GLY A 241 -17.65 15.84 16.61
C GLY A 241 -16.21 16.20 16.21
N ASN A 242 -15.22 15.54 16.81
CA ASN A 242 -13.83 15.55 16.33
C ASN A 242 -13.71 14.85 14.97
N ARG A 243 -12.69 15.25 14.21
CA ARG A 243 -12.50 14.81 12.82
C ARG A 243 -11.05 14.54 12.50
N GLN A 244 -10.84 13.65 11.54
CA GLN A 244 -9.54 13.41 10.93
C GLN A 244 -9.52 14.06 9.55
N VAL A 245 -8.47 14.82 9.27
CA VAL A 245 -8.28 15.58 8.04
C VAL A 245 -6.95 15.19 7.41
N VAL A 246 -6.91 15.13 6.08
CA VAL A 246 -5.68 15.00 5.32
C VAL A 246 -5.45 16.27 4.52
N THR A 247 -4.29 16.88 4.71
CA THR A 247 -3.81 18.06 3.96
C THR A 247 -2.34 17.84 3.65
N ASP A 248 -1.91 18.15 2.42
CA ASP A 248 -0.50 17.99 1.99
C ASP A 248 0.09 16.60 2.26
N GLY A 249 -0.74 15.56 2.13
CA GLY A 249 -0.35 14.16 2.41
C GLY A 249 -0.23 13.81 3.90
N GLN A 250 -0.43 14.77 4.80
CA GLN A 250 -0.32 14.60 6.24
C GLN A 250 -1.70 14.36 6.86
N ARG A 251 -1.80 13.40 7.78
CA ARG A 251 -3.04 13.13 8.52
C ARG A 251 -3.01 13.84 9.87
N TRP A 252 -4.08 14.58 10.16
CA TRP A 252 -4.25 15.37 11.38
C TRP A 252 -5.55 15.02 12.07
N HIS A 253 -5.53 15.05 13.40
CA HIS A 253 -6.71 15.03 14.23
C HIS A 253 -7.08 16.45 14.65
N LEU A 254 -8.36 16.81 14.52
CA LEU A 254 -8.90 18.11 14.89
C LEU A 254 -10.12 17.95 15.81
N PRO A 255 -10.18 18.71 16.92
CA PRO A 255 -11.36 18.78 17.76
C PRO A 255 -12.59 19.33 17.04
N LYS A 256 -13.75 19.18 17.69
CA LYS A 256 -15.02 19.71 17.17
C LYS A 256 -14.92 21.24 17.01
N GLY A 257 -15.24 21.72 15.81
CA GLY A 257 -15.30 23.16 15.52
C GLY A 257 -13.96 23.84 15.22
N VAL A 258 -12.83 23.13 15.31
CA VAL A 258 -11.51 23.67 14.94
C VAL A 258 -11.37 23.68 13.42
N ASP A 259 -11.01 24.84 12.86
CA ASP A 259 -10.81 25.06 11.42
C ASP A 259 -9.51 24.35 10.93
N PRO A 260 -9.50 23.61 9.81
CA PRO A 260 -8.30 22.96 9.31
C PRO A 260 -7.22 23.95 8.87
N GLU A 261 -7.56 25.23 8.67
CA GLU A 261 -6.58 26.31 8.49
C GLU A 261 -5.64 26.47 9.70
N SER A 262 -6.00 25.96 10.89
CA SER A 262 -5.12 25.94 12.06
C SER A 262 -3.94 24.98 11.91
N ILE A 263 -3.96 24.08 10.92
CA ILE A 263 -2.87 23.16 10.64
C ILE A 263 -1.70 23.95 10.04
N PRO A 264 -0.48 23.85 10.58
CA PRO A 264 0.66 24.61 10.09
C PRO A 264 0.98 24.30 8.62
N ALA A 265 1.35 25.33 7.86
CA ALA A 265 1.75 25.22 6.44
C ALA A 265 3.03 24.39 6.26
N ARG A 266 3.91 24.43 7.25
CA ARG A 266 5.18 23.69 7.29
C ARG A 266 5.30 23.02 8.63
N ASP A 267 5.65 21.74 8.59
CA ASP A 267 5.89 20.92 9.77
C ASP A 267 7.12 20.02 9.50
N PRO A 268 8.33 20.59 9.56
CA PRO A 268 9.56 19.85 9.29
C PRO A 268 9.84 18.78 10.35
N VAL A 269 9.48 19.03 11.61
CA VAL A 269 9.65 18.08 12.73
C VAL A 269 8.75 16.88 12.53
N GLY A 270 7.46 17.07 12.24
CA GLY A 270 6.55 15.97 11.93
C GLY A 270 6.92 15.23 10.64
N ASN A 271 7.50 15.90 9.64
CA ASN A 271 8.02 15.22 8.46
C ASN A 271 9.20 14.32 8.81
N ARG A 272 10.14 14.80 9.63
CA ARG A 272 11.28 14.00 10.07
C ARG A 272 10.84 12.83 10.96
N LEU A 273 9.88 13.05 11.86
CA LEU A 273 9.28 11.97 12.65
C LEU A 273 8.62 10.91 11.78
N GLN A 274 7.95 11.29 10.68
CA GLN A 274 7.37 10.35 9.72
C GLN A 274 8.43 9.50 9.01
N GLU A 275 9.57 10.09 8.64
CA GLU A 275 10.71 9.37 8.06
C GLU A 275 11.30 8.38 9.08
N LEU A 276 11.66 8.86 10.28
CA LEU A 276 12.22 8.03 11.35
C LEU A 276 11.30 6.86 11.72
N THR A 277 10.00 7.10 11.77
CA THR A 277 9.01 6.06 12.06
C THR A 277 8.96 5.01 10.95
N THR A 278 9.00 5.45 9.69
CA THR A 278 9.01 4.55 8.52
C THR A 278 10.28 3.69 8.52
N GLU A 279 11.44 4.28 8.73
CA GLU A 279 12.72 3.59 8.82
C GLU A 279 12.77 2.58 9.97
N ALA A 280 12.31 2.98 11.17
CA ALA A 280 12.21 2.07 12.30
C ALA A 280 11.29 0.89 11.95
N ALA A 281 10.08 1.15 11.46
CA ALA A 281 9.12 0.10 11.16
C ALA A 281 9.60 -0.92 10.11
N GLN A 282 10.45 -0.51 9.17
CA GLN A 282 11.11 -1.38 8.19
C GLN A 282 12.25 -2.21 8.80
N ARG A 283 12.97 -1.67 9.80
CA ARG A 283 14.04 -2.38 10.52
C ARG A 283 13.53 -3.43 11.51
N TRP A 284 12.27 -3.34 11.94
CA TRP A 284 11.68 -4.26 12.90
C TRP A 284 11.74 -5.71 12.42
N ASN A 285 12.35 -6.56 13.23
CA ASN A 285 12.38 -8.01 13.02
C ASN A 285 11.92 -8.73 14.30
N PRO A 286 10.78 -9.46 14.27
CA PRO A 286 10.24 -10.09 15.47
C PRO A 286 11.18 -11.15 16.07
N ARG A 287 12.08 -11.76 15.28
CA ARG A 287 13.05 -12.71 15.83
C ARG A 287 14.09 -12.02 16.70
N ARG A 288 14.57 -10.84 16.30
CA ARG A 288 15.62 -10.08 16.99
C ARG A 288 15.07 -9.13 18.06
N ASP A 289 13.98 -8.44 17.74
CA ASP A 289 13.56 -7.23 18.46
C ASP A 289 12.43 -7.49 19.47
N LEU A 290 11.81 -8.68 19.44
CA LEU A 290 10.89 -9.10 20.52
C LEU A 290 11.66 -9.39 21.81
N SER A 291 11.19 -8.78 22.91
CA SER A 291 11.66 -9.16 24.24
C SER A 291 11.32 -10.62 24.55
N PRO A 292 12.13 -11.33 25.34
CA PRO A 292 11.86 -12.72 25.71
C PRO A 292 10.45 -12.92 26.28
N ARG A 293 10.00 -12.02 27.15
CA ARG A 293 8.65 -12.04 27.73
C ARG A 293 7.55 -11.83 26.69
N ALA A 294 7.75 -10.96 25.70
CA ALA A 294 6.76 -10.77 24.63
C ALA A 294 6.68 -12.01 23.73
N ARG A 295 7.84 -12.60 23.40
CA ARG A 295 7.92 -13.84 22.61
C ARG A 295 7.21 -14.99 23.30
N GLU A 296 7.36 -15.11 24.61
CA GLU A 296 6.66 -16.11 25.44
C GLU A 296 5.13 -15.96 25.34
N ARG A 297 4.61 -14.76 25.62
CA ARG A 297 3.16 -14.51 25.57
C ARG A 297 2.54 -14.71 24.20
N ILE A 298 3.30 -14.42 23.14
CA ILE A 298 2.86 -14.68 21.76
C ILE A 298 2.82 -16.19 21.50
N ARG A 299 3.82 -16.94 22.00
CA ARG A 299 3.86 -18.40 21.87
C ARG A 299 2.71 -19.06 22.63
N GLU A 300 2.52 -18.72 23.90
CA GLU A 300 1.39 -19.18 24.73
C GLU A 300 0.04 -18.93 24.02
N ALA A 301 -0.18 -17.72 23.50
CA ALA A 301 -1.40 -17.40 22.77
C ALA A 301 -1.58 -18.22 21.48
N ARG A 302 -0.50 -18.63 20.81
CA ARG A 302 -0.56 -19.52 19.64
C ARG A 302 -0.84 -20.97 20.04
N GLU A 303 -0.22 -21.44 21.13
CA GLU A 303 -0.44 -22.78 21.69
C GLU A 303 -1.90 -22.95 22.19
N GLU A 304 -2.51 -21.89 22.73
CA GLU A 304 -3.93 -21.83 23.10
C GLU A 304 -4.88 -21.73 21.88
N GLY A 305 -4.38 -21.66 20.65
CA GLY A 305 -5.17 -21.43 19.44
C GLY A 305 -5.73 -20.00 19.30
N ALA A 306 -5.36 -19.08 20.19
CA ALA A 306 -5.78 -17.68 20.19
C ALA A 306 -4.92 -16.82 19.22
N TYR A 307 -4.92 -17.16 17.93
CA TYR A 307 -4.10 -16.48 16.90
C TYR A 307 -4.34 -14.97 16.82
N TRP A 308 -5.59 -14.51 17.03
CA TRP A 308 -5.91 -13.08 17.06
C TRP A 308 -5.15 -12.35 18.18
N ARG A 309 -5.05 -12.98 19.36
CA ARG A 309 -4.36 -12.46 20.54
C ARG A 309 -2.86 -12.43 20.30
N ALA A 310 -2.32 -13.49 19.70
CA ALA A 310 -0.92 -13.54 19.31
C ALA A 310 -0.55 -12.39 18.33
N ASN A 311 -1.36 -12.19 17.28
CA ASN A 311 -1.14 -11.11 16.31
C ASN A 311 -1.27 -9.72 16.94
N LEU A 312 -2.22 -9.53 17.85
CA LEU A 312 -2.38 -8.27 18.58
C LEU A 312 -1.15 -7.99 19.46
N LEU A 313 -0.67 -8.98 20.21
CA LEU A 313 0.51 -8.86 21.07
C LEU A 313 1.76 -8.51 20.28
N GLU A 314 1.96 -9.15 19.12
CA GLU A 314 3.08 -8.86 18.23
C GLU A 314 3.02 -7.43 17.67
N LYS A 315 1.84 -6.98 17.21
CA LYS A 315 1.64 -5.60 16.73
C LYS A 315 1.88 -4.57 17.81
N GLN A 316 1.40 -4.81 19.03
CA GLN A 316 1.67 -3.93 20.18
C GLN A 316 3.16 -3.90 20.54
N ALA A 317 3.87 -5.03 20.41
CA ALA A 317 5.31 -5.07 20.64
C ALA A 317 6.07 -4.29 19.56
N LYS A 318 5.69 -4.43 18.29
CA LYS A 318 6.22 -3.60 17.20
C LYS A 318 6.01 -2.12 17.47
N GLY A 319 4.80 -1.71 17.86
CA GLY A 319 4.49 -0.31 18.18
C GLY A 319 5.41 0.29 19.24
N ARG A 320 5.51 -0.37 20.40
CA ARG A 320 6.40 0.09 21.49
C ARG A 320 7.87 0.17 21.07
N TRP A 321 8.31 -0.77 20.23
CA TRP A 321 9.68 -0.76 19.75
C TRP A 321 9.92 0.38 18.74
N VAL A 322 8.98 0.61 17.82
CA VAL A 322 9.07 1.72 16.86
C VAL A 322 9.11 3.06 17.60
N GLU A 323 8.18 3.29 18.52
CA GLU A 323 8.15 4.50 19.36
C GLU A 323 9.48 4.73 20.10
N LYS A 324 10.04 3.68 20.69
CA LYS A 324 11.36 3.74 21.34
C LYS A 324 12.46 4.14 20.36
N GLN A 325 12.54 3.50 19.20
CA GLN A 325 13.56 3.77 18.19
C GLN A 325 13.44 5.20 17.63
N VAL A 326 12.22 5.68 17.42
CA VAL A 326 11.98 7.05 16.95
C VAL A 326 12.36 8.06 18.04
N SER A 327 12.03 7.79 19.31
CA SER A 327 12.41 8.66 20.42
C SER A 327 13.92 8.76 20.61
N GLU A 328 14.64 7.65 20.48
CA GLU A 328 16.11 7.63 20.53
C GLU A 328 16.71 8.39 19.34
N ALA A 329 16.30 8.07 18.12
CA ALA A 329 16.82 8.74 16.91
C ALA A 329 16.53 10.25 16.89
N ALA A 330 15.32 10.66 17.32
CA ALA A 330 14.97 12.08 17.40
C ALA A 330 15.85 12.84 18.39
N LYS A 331 16.21 12.20 19.53
CA LYS A 331 17.15 12.79 20.50
C LYS A 331 18.56 12.89 19.93
N ASP A 332 19.03 11.86 19.23
CA ASP A 332 20.35 11.85 18.60
C ASP A 332 20.48 12.94 17.52
N GLU A 333 19.39 13.23 16.81
CA GLU A 333 19.31 14.32 15.83
C GLU A 333 19.10 15.71 16.44
N GLY A 334 18.95 15.80 17.77
CA GLY A 334 18.76 17.06 18.48
C GLY A 334 17.37 17.68 18.31
N LEU A 335 16.35 16.90 17.93
CA LEU A 335 14.97 17.37 17.90
C LEU A 335 14.47 17.64 19.33
N LYS A 336 13.98 18.85 19.57
CA LYS A 336 13.47 19.28 20.89
C LYS A 336 12.04 18.80 21.10
N LEU A 337 11.91 17.53 21.47
CA LEU A 337 10.64 16.87 21.69
C LEU A 337 10.47 16.44 23.15
N ASP A 338 9.36 16.85 23.75
CA ASP A 338 8.90 16.37 25.04
C ASP A 338 8.06 15.09 24.84
N TRP A 339 8.62 13.96 25.25
CA TRP A 339 8.01 12.64 25.07
C TRP A 339 7.11 12.28 26.25
N SER A 340 5.92 11.75 25.97
CA SER A 340 4.96 11.28 26.99
C SER A 340 4.46 9.88 26.67
N ARG A 341 4.16 9.11 27.72
CA ARG A 341 3.46 7.81 27.59
C ARG A 341 1.95 7.94 27.75
N ILE A 342 1.48 9.16 28.05
CA ILE A 342 0.09 9.47 28.34
C ILE A 342 -0.33 10.60 27.42
N GLY A 343 -1.42 10.37 26.68
CA GLY A 343 -1.91 11.31 25.67
C GLY A 343 -1.19 11.12 24.35
N VAL A 344 -0.67 12.21 23.80
CA VAL A 344 0.16 12.25 22.58
C VAL A 344 1.60 11.83 22.91
N ASP A 345 2.25 11.16 21.97
CA ASP A 345 3.58 10.58 22.21
C ASP A 345 4.69 11.63 22.29
N ALA A 346 4.60 12.70 21.48
CA ALA A 346 5.61 13.75 21.44
C ALA A 346 4.98 15.14 21.27
N VAL A 347 5.56 16.12 21.95
CA VAL A 347 5.25 17.54 21.77
C VAL A 347 6.53 18.28 21.40
N ASP A 348 6.52 19.04 20.31
CA ASP A 348 7.63 19.93 19.96
C ASP A 348 7.66 21.12 20.92
N SER A 349 8.74 21.23 21.69
CA SER A 349 8.91 22.26 22.71
C SER A 349 9.05 23.67 22.12
N GLU A 350 9.40 23.81 20.84
CA GLU A 350 9.55 25.10 20.17
C GLU A 350 8.23 25.58 19.55
N THR A 351 7.48 24.68 18.92
CA THR A 351 6.26 25.04 18.18
C THR A 351 4.96 24.72 18.91
N GLY A 352 5.00 23.86 19.93
CA GLY A 352 3.84 23.31 20.63
C GLY A 352 3.04 22.30 19.80
N LEU A 353 3.54 21.89 18.64
CA LEU A 353 2.90 20.88 17.79
C LEU A 353 2.98 19.50 18.46
N ARG A 354 1.88 18.75 18.35
CA ARG A 354 1.73 17.44 18.98
C ARG A 354 1.73 16.34 17.93
N TYR A 355 2.38 15.22 18.24
CA TYR A 355 2.54 14.07 17.36
C TYR A 355 2.17 12.78 18.09
N ASP A 356 1.49 11.89 17.37
CA ASP A 356 1.06 10.58 17.88
C ASP A 356 1.54 9.50 16.88
N ILE A 357 2.33 8.54 17.34
CA ILE A 357 2.98 7.52 16.52
C ILE A 357 2.16 6.23 16.53
N LEU A 358 1.60 5.89 15.38
CA LEU A 358 0.55 4.89 15.25
C LEU A 358 0.89 3.83 14.23
N SER A 359 0.38 2.61 14.43
CA SER A 359 0.60 1.48 13.51
C SER A 359 -0.17 1.56 12.18
N GLY A 360 -0.72 2.72 11.82
CA GLY A 360 -1.45 2.94 10.56
C GLY A 360 -2.79 2.21 10.41
N THR A 361 -3.09 1.22 11.25
CA THR A 361 -4.34 0.45 11.17
C THR A 361 -5.56 1.32 11.47
N LYS A 362 -6.66 1.10 10.75
CA LYS A 362 -7.91 1.86 10.93
C LYS A 362 -8.37 1.90 12.39
N SER A 363 -8.35 0.75 13.08
CA SER A 363 -8.74 0.68 14.50
C SER A 363 -7.85 1.55 15.37
N ASN A 364 -6.52 1.45 15.22
CA ASN A 364 -5.58 2.22 16.05
C ASN A 364 -5.76 3.73 15.85
N ILE A 365 -5.83 4.17 14.58
CA ILE A 365 -6.06 5.58 14.23
C ILE A 365 -7.39 6.09 14.81
N ASP A 366 -8.46 5.31 14.69
CA ASP A 366 -9.79 5.71 15.20
C ASP A 366 -9.86 5.69 16.72
N ASP A 367 -9.20 4.73 17.40
CA ASP A 367 -9.22 4.62 18.85
C ASP A 367 -8.40 5.74 19.51
N HIS A 368 -7.24 6.10 18.95
CA HIS A 368 -6.47 7.26 19.42
C HIS A 368 -7.21 8.58 19.23
N ALA A 369 -7.85 8.78 18.07
CA ALA A 369 -8.70 9.96 17.83
C ALA A 369 -9.86 10.07 18.84
N LYS A 370 -10.47 8.94 19.24
CA LYS A 370 -11.56 8.94 20.23
C LYS A 370 -11.07 9.17 21.65
N ARG A 371 -9.86 8.72 22.01
CA ARG A 371 -9.28 8.94 23.34
C ARG A 371 -8.92 10.41 23.59
N MET A 372 -8.56 11.14 22.53
CA MET A 372 -8.08 12.52 22.60
C MET A 372 -8.93 13.45 21.72
N PRO A 373 -10.25 13.54 21.96
CA PRO A 373 -11.17 14.27 21.08
C PRO A 373 -10.91 15.78 21.07
N ASP A 374 -10.29 16.31 22.13
CA ASP A 374 -10.05 17.74 22.35
C ASP A 374 -8.62 18.17 21.98
N GLU A 375 -7.76 17.24 21.55
CA GLU A 375 -6.38 17.52 21.17
C GLU A 375 -6.21 17.73 19.66
N ILE A 376 -5.37 18.68 19.27
CA ILE A 376 -4.87 18.81 17.89
C ILE A 376 -3.52 18.12 17.81
N PHE A 377 -3.39 17.12 16.95
CA PHE A 377 -2.13 16.41 16.76
C PHE A 377 -2.02 15.82 15.35
N ARG A 378 -0.78 15.68 14.89
CA ARG A 378 -0.45 14.97 13.65
C ARG A 378 -0.32 13.49 13.93
N MET A 379 -0.93 12.67 13.08
CA MET A 379 -0.85 11.22 13.13
C MET A 379 0.33 10.75 12.28
N ILE A 380 1.37 10.24 12.94
CA ILE A 380 2.58 9.70 12.33
C ILE A 380 2.39 8.19 12.21
N THR A 381 2.29 7.64 10.99
CA THR A 381 1.84 6.25 10.79
C THR A 381 2.88 5.36 10.13
N PHE A 382 2.92 4.07 10.47
CA PHE A 382 3.78 3.06 9.83
C PHE A 382 3.10 1.74 9.52
#